data_AF-A0A9P1MXU0-F1
#
_entry.id   AF-A0A9P1MXU0-F1
#
_cell.length_a   1.000
_cell.length_b   1.000
_cell.length_c   1.000
_cell.angle_alpha   90.00
_cell.angle_beta   90.00
_cell.angle_gamma   90.00
#
_symmetry.space_group_name_H-M   'P 1'
#
loop_
_entity.id
_entity.type
_entity.pdbx_description
1 polymer ?
#
loop_
_entity_poly.entity_id
_entity_poly.type
_entity_poly.pdbx_seq_one_letter_code
_entity_poly.pdbx_strand_id
1 'polypeptide(L)'
;MNEEGGYLGAMTYQCLYSPVLEKLKSGHRDDPRAHAALNKLHNALTTCEQASPSFLYDLTKILLNDSELNVNLQESYLRMHDTSPTNDLIVSGFEHIEEYQELTRRAIELRRVLSRVPEEMSDRHAFLETIKLIASSIKKLLEAINAVYKIVPPNAQPAVEKRKREFVHYSKRFSNTLKTYFKDQNANEVSVSANQLVFQTTMINFSDDVYALDSSDDFYYSQYWLNCALLLVNSTKKLGKYSIFPCK
;
A
#
# COMPACT_ATOMS: atom_id res chain seq x y z
N MET A 1 -14.05 7.76 10.14
CA MET A 1 -13.12 7.89 9.00
C MET A 1 -12.85 6.48 8.52
N ASN A 2 -13.24 6.15 7.29
CA ASN A 2 -13.14 4.80 6.76
C ASN A 2 -11.67 4.40 6.57
N GLU A 3 -11.25 3.33 7.24
CA GLU A 3 -9.91 2.72 7.17
C GLU A 3 -9.54 2.22 5.75
N GLU A 4 -10.48 2.23 4.81
CA GLU A 4 -10.31 1.79 3.42
C GLU A 4 -9.53 2.79 2.53
N GLY A 5 -9.38 4.05 2.95
CA GLY A 5 -8.76 5.09 2.12
C GLY A 5 -7.22 5.12 2.17
N GLY A 6 -6.62 4.77 3.31
CA GLY A 6 -5.20 5.05 3.56
C GLY A 6 -4.24 4.27 2.66
N TYR A 7 -4.47 2.97 2.48
CA TYR A 7 -3.56 2.13 1.70
C TYR A 7 -3.80 2.25 0.18
N LEU A 8 -5.06 2.31 -0.27
CA LEU A 8 -5.36 2.54 -1.69
C LEU A 8 -4.92 3.94 -2.12
N GLY A 9 -5.08 4.95 -1.27
CA GLY A 9 -4.54 6.30 -1.47
C GLY A 9 -3.07 6.26 -1.87
N ALA A 10 -2.24 5.68 -1.01
CA ALA A 10 -0.80 5.57 -1.22
C ALA A 10 -0.41 4.82 -2.51
N MET A 11 -1.24 3.89 -2.99
CA MET A 11 -0.96 3.09 -4.20
C MET A 11 -1.56 3.68 -5.48
N THR A 12 -2.44 4.68 -5.36
CA THR A 12 -3.24 5.22 -6.48
C THR A 12 -2.38 5.79 -7.59
N TYR A 13 -1.36 6.56 -7.23
CA TYR A 13 -0.47 7.14 -8.22
C TYR A 13 0.24 6.04 -9.04
N GLN A 14 0.81 5.05 -8.36
CA GLN A 14 1.58 3.98 -9.01
C GLN A 14 0.71 3.04 -9.83
N CYS A 15 -0.52 2.75 -9.38
CA CYS A 15 -1.38 1.78 -10.05
C CYS A 15 -2.21 2.39 -11.19
N LEU A 16 -2.63 3.65 -11.06
CA LEU A 16 -3.56 4.25 -12.01
C LEU A 16 -2.89 5.36 -12.84
N TYR A 17 -2.38 6.39 -12.18
CA TYR A 17 -1.94 7.59 -12.88
C TYR A 17 -0.62 7.38 -13.64
N SER A 18 0.35 6.71 -13.03
CA SER A 18 1.67 6.48 -13.64
C SER A 18 1.58 5.66 -14.95
N PRO A 19 0.91 4.49 -15.00
CA PRO A 19 0.72 3.75 -16.25
C PRO A 19 -0.02 4.54 -17.33
N VAL A 20 -1.03 5.33 -16.94
CA VAL A 20 -1.79 6.17 -17.89
C VAL A 20 -0.90 7.26 -18.48
N LEU A 21 -0.12 7.96 -17.65
CA LEU A 21 0.81 8.99 -18.13
C LEU A 21 1.88 8.41 -19.06
N GLU A 22 2.44 7.25 -18.74
CA GLU A 22 3.42 6.58 -19.60
C GLU A 22 2.81 6.12 -20.92
N LYS A 23 1.57 5.60 -20.89
CA LYS A 23 0.83 5.27 -22.11
C LYS A 23 0.61 6.50 -22.98
N LEU A 24 0.22 7.63 -22.39
CA LEU A 24 0.02 8.90 -23.11
C LEU A 24 1.35 9.42 -23.70
N LYS A 25 2.45 9.42 -22.94
CA LYS A 25 3.78 9.78 -23.46
C LYS A 25 4.16 8.90 -24.64
N SER A 26 3.94 7.59 -24.52
CA SER A 26 4.26 6.63 -25.58
C SER A 26 3.40 6.80 -26.85
N GLY A 27 2.18 7.33 -26.73
CA GLY A 27 1.29 7.63 -27.85
C GLY A 27 1.62 8.96 -28.54
N HIS A 28 2.36 9.85 -27.88
CA HIS A 28 2.73 11.17 -28.38
C HIS A 28 4.26 11.34 -28.54
N ARG A 29 4.98 10.25 -28.85
CA ARG A 29 6.47 10.19 -28.91
C ARG A 29 7.12 11.33 -29.71
N ASP A 30 6.47 11.78 -30.78
CA ASP A 30 7.01 12.80 -31.69
C ASP A 30 6.51 14.23 -31.41
N ASP A 31 5.71 14.46 -30.35
CA ASP A 31 5.24 15.79 -29.98
C ASP A 31 5.92 16.31 -28.68
N PRO A 32 6.94 17.17 -28.80
CA PRO A 32 7.62 17.76 -27.64
C PRO A 32 6.70 18.57 -26.73
N ARG A 33 5.62 19.16 -27.27
CA ARG A 33 4.68 19.96 -26.48
C ARG A 33 3.80 19.05 -25.62
N ALA A 34 3.38 17.90 -26.16
CA ALA A 34 2.65 16.89 -25.41
C ALA A 34 3.51 16.37 -24.24
N HIS A 35 4.79 16.09 -24.46
CA HIS A 35 5.72 15.69 -23.40
C HIS A 35 5.86 16.77 -22.31
N ALA A 36 6.03 18.03 -22.70
CA ALA A 36 6.11 19.14 -21.75
C ALA A 36 4.82 19.28 -20.91
N ALA A 37 3.65 19.12 -21.53
CA ALA A 37 2.36 19.14 -20.83
C ALA A 37 2.20 17.94 -19.87
N LEU A 38 2.56 16.73 -20.31
CA LEU A 38 2.50 15.53 -19.49
C LEU A 38 3.46 15.58 -18.31
N ASN A 39 4.65 16.18 -18.47
CA ASN A 39 5.58 16.42 -17.38
C ASN A 39 5.05 17.45 -16.37
N LYS A 40 4.38 18.51 -16.84
CA LYS A 40 3.69 19.45 -15.94
C LYS A 40 2.56 18.78 -15.16
N LEU A 41 1.77 17.94 -15.84
CA LEU A 41 0.69 17.18 -15.20
C LEU A 41 1.23 16.20 -14.17
N HIS A 42 2.27 15.43 -14.52
CA HIS A 42 2.99 14.56 -13.59
C HIS A 42 3.38 15.32 -12.31
N ASN A 43 4.07 16.45 -12.45
CA ASN A 43 4.54 17.24 -11.31
C ASN A 43 3.38 17.81 -10.48
N ALA A 44 2.30 18.25 -11.11
CA ALA A 44 1.12 18.73 -10.40
C ALA A 44 0.47 17.61 -9.58
N LEU A 45 0.25 16.43 -10.18
CA LEU A 45 -0.35 15.28 -9.50
C LEU A 45 0.49 14.81 -8.31
N THR A 46 1.81 14.69 -8.48
CA THR A 46 2.70 14.30 -7.38
C THR A 46 2.77 15.36 -6.29
N THR A 47 2.80 16.65 -6.65
CA THR A 47 2.78 17.75 -5.67
C THR A 47 1.48 17.75 -4.86
N CYS A 48 0.33 17.56 -5.52
CA CYS A 48 -0.97 17.49 -4.83
C CYS A 48 -1.04 16.30 -3.87
N GLU A 49 -0.58 15.12 -4.30
CA GLU A 49 -0.57 13.92 -3.45
C GLU A 49 0.36 14.08 -2.24
N GLN A 50 1.51 14.72 -2.42
CA GLN A 50 2.43 15.05 -1.31
C GLN A 50 1.84 16.07 -0.34
N ALA A 51 1.14 17.08 -0.85
CA ALA A 51 0.52 18.12 -0.03
C ALA A 51 -0.71 17.61 0.74
N SER A 52 -1.45 16.66 0.15
CA SER A 52 -2.65 16.08 0.72
C SER A 52 -2.70 14.58 0.41
N PRO A 53 -2.30 13.71 1.36
CA PRO A 53 -2.33 12.27 1.17
C PRO A 53 -3.72 11.78 0.77
N SER A 54 -3.78 10.84 -0.18
CA SER A 54 -5.01 10.30 -0.78
C SER A 54 -5.78 11.26 -1.69
N PHE A 55 -5.25 12.45 -2.00
CA PHE A 55 -5.90 13.40 -2.91
C PHE A 55 -6.25 12.75 -4.26
N LEU A 56 -5.32 12.02 -4.85
CA LEU A 56 -5.53 11.36 -6.15
C LEU A 56 -6.57 10.23 -6.07
N TYR A 57 -6.69 9.58 -4.92
CA TYR A 57 -7.71 8.56 -4.70
C TYR A 57 -9.10 9.19 -4.58
N ASP A 58 -9.23 10.29 -3.85
CA ASP A 58 -10.49 11.02 -3.73
C ASP A 58 -10.90 11.61 -5.09
N LEU A 59 -9.96 12.17 -5.85
CA LEU A 59 -10.19 12.60 -7.22
C LEU A 59 -10.71 11.44 -8.09
N THR A 60 -10.08 10.26 -7.99
CA THR A 60 -10.50 9.07 -8.75
C THR A 60 -11.92 8.63 -8.39
N LYS A 61 -12.27 8.68 -7.11
CA LYS A 61 -13.63 8.39 -6.64
C LYS A 61 -14.67 9.36 -7.21
N ILE A 62 -14.36 10.66 -7.23
CA ILE A 62 -15.24 11.68 -7.82
C ILE A 62 -15.42 11.39 -9.31
N LEU A 63 -14.34 11.17 -10.05
CA LEU A 63 -14.40 10.85 -11.48
C LEU A 63 -15.21 9.59 -11.77
N LEU A 64 -15.08 8.55 -10.95
CA LEU A 64 -15.86 7.32 -11.11
C LEU A 64 -17.35 7.54 -10.83
N ASN A 65 -17.69 8.28 -9.78
CA ASN A 65 -19.07 8.62 -9.47
C ASN A 65 -19.72 9.42 -10.61
N ASP A 66 -18.99 10.34 -11.23
CA ASP A 66 -19.46 11.13 -12.36
C ASP A 66 -19.56 10.32 -13.67
N SER A 67 -18.81 9.21 -13.78
CA SER A 67 -18.77 8.38 -14.99
C SER A 67 -19.90 7.35 -15.11
N GLU A 68 -20.75 7.20 -14.09
CA GLU A 68 -21.78 6.15 -13.97
C GLU A 68 -21.25 4.71 -14.10
N LEU A 69 -19.93 4.51 -13.98
CA LEU A 69 -19.30 3.19 -14.04
C LEU A 69 -19.42 2.47 -12.69
N ASN A 70 -20.00 1.27 -12.70
CA ASN A 70 -20.02 0.40 -11.51
C ASN A 70 -18.74 -0.44 -11.43
N VAL A 71 -17.70 0.12 -10.82
CA VAL A 71 -16.37 -0.51 -10.72
C VAL A 71 -16.07 -0.88 -9.28
N ASN A 72 -15.71 -2.15 -9.03
CA ASN A 72 -15.11 -2.53 -7.76
C ASN A 72 -13.67 -2.02 -7.71
N LEU A 73 -13.44 -0.96 -6.91
CA LEU A 73 -12.12 -0.36 -6.73
C LEU A 73 -11.09 -1.33 -6.14
N GLN A 74 -11.47 -2.16 -5.17
CA GLN A 74 -10.55 -3.10 -4.53
C GLN A 74 -10.04 -4.12 -5.55
N GLU A 75 -10.95 -4.68 -6.32
CA GLU A 75 -10.62 -5.65 -7.37
C GLU A 75 -9.79 -5.01 -8.48
N SER A 76 -10.17 -3.82 -8.92
CA SER A 76 -9.48 -3.10 -9.99
C SER A 76 -8.04 -2.75 -9.60
N TYR A 77 -7.81 -2.26 -8.38
CA TYR A 77 -6.46 -1.99 -7.88
C TYR A 77 -5.62 -3.26 -7.82
N LEU A 78 -6.23 -4.38 -7.38
CA LEU A 78 -5.53 -5.65 -7.31
C LEU A 78 -5.09 -6.11 -8.70
N ARG A 79 -5.96 -6.01 -9.71
CA ARG A 79 -5.62 -6.31 -11.12
C ARG A 79 -4.51 -5.40 -11.65
N MET A 80 -4.57 -4.10 -11.36
CA MET A 80 -3.61 -3.11 -11.87
C MET A 80 -2.17 -3.40 -11.41
N HIS A 81 -1.98 -3.95 -10.19
CA HIS A 81 -0.66 -4.28 -9.64
C HIS A 81 0.21 -5.20 -10.50
N ASP A 82 -0.37 -5.98 -11.41
CA ASP A 82 0.39 -6.82 -12.35
C ASP A 82 1.25 -5.98 -13.31
N THR A 83 0.70 -4.86 -13.76
CA THR A 83 1.30 -3.96 -14.77
C THR A 83 1.88 -2.68 -14.18
N SER A 84 1.58 -2.38 -12.91
CA SER A 84 2.11 -1.20 -12.22
C SER A 84 3.65 -1.22 -12.17
N PRO A 85 4.31 -0.06 -12.30
CA PRO A 85 5.74 0.09 -12.08
C PRO A 85 6.18 -0.52 -10.74
N THR A 86 7.39 -1.06 -10.69
CA THR A 86 7.96 -1.70 -9.49
C THR A 86 8.95 -0.80 -8.75
N ASN A 87 9.05 0.47 -9.15
CA ASN A 87 10.01 1.43 -8.60
C ASN A 87 9.75 1.70 -7.10
N ASP A 88 8.49 1.61 -6.67
CA ASP A 88 8.05 1.66 -5.29
C ASP A 88 8.57 0.48 -4.44
N LEU A 89 9.03 -0.59 -5.08
CA LEU A 89 9.59 -1.76 -4.41
C LEU A 89 11.12 -1.79 -4.37
N ILE A 90 11.79 -0.83 -5.01
CA ILE A 90 13.25 -0.77 -5.08
C ILE A 90 13.77 -0.01 -3.87
N VAL A 91 14.69 -0.63 -3.12
CA VAL A 91 15.41 0.04 -2.04
C VAL A 91 16.50 0.94 -2.65
N SER A 92 16.16 2.22 -2.81
CA SER A 92 17.05 3.22 -3.42
C SER A 92 18.40 3.29 -2.71
N GLY A 93 19.49 3.32 -3.47
CA GLY A 93 20.86 3.40 -2.94
C GLY A 93 21.50 2.06 -2.54
N PHE A 94 20.71 1.00 -2.38
CA PHE A 94 21.20 -0.35 -2.03
C PHE A 94 21.00 -1.37 -3.15
N GLU A 95 20.67 -0.91 -4.36
CA GLU A 95 20.41 -1.72 -5.54
C GLU A 95 21.57 -2.63 -5.95
N HIS A 96 22.80 -2.33 -5.53
CA HIS A 96 24.00 -3.10 -5.84
C HIS A 96 24.24 -4.27 -4.86
N ILE A 97 23.48 -4.36 -3.77
CA ILE A 97 23.63 -5.38 -2.74
C ILE A 97 22.68 -6.55 -3.03
N GLU A 98 23.21 -7.77 -3.07
CA GLU A 98 22.49 -8.97 -3.49
C GLU A 98 21.23 -9.24 -2.62
N GLU A 99 21.33 -9.06 -1.30
CA GLU A 99 20.20 -9.29 -0.38
C GLU A 99 19.04 -8.32 -0.63
N TYR A 100 19.33 -7.07 -0.98
CA TYR A 100 18.30 -6.06 -1.30
C TYR A 100 17.71 -6.26 -2.69
N GLN A 101 18.50 -6.70 -3.66
CA GLN A 101 18.00 -7.13 -4.97
C GLN A 101 17.05 -8.32 -4.83
N GLU A 102 17.43 -9.32 -4.04
CA GLU A 102 16.59 -10.49 -3.79
C GLU A 102 15.31 -10.12 -3.05
N LEU A 103 15.39 -9.24 -2.03
CA LEU A 103 14.20 -8.69 -1.35
C LEU A 103 13.23 -8.04 -2.34
N THR A 104 13.75 -7.14 -3.18
CA THR A 104 12.98 -6.45 -4.22
C THR A 104 12.31 -7.45 -5.16
N ARG A 105 13.07 -8.44 -5.62
CA ARG A 105 12.57 -9.48 -6.53
C ARG A 105 11.45 -10.30 -5.90
N ARG A 106 11.57 -10.68 -4.63
CA ARG A 106 10.53 -11.42 -3.90
C ARG A 106 9.29 -10.58 -3.62
N ALA A 107 9.47 -9.29 -3.36
CA ALA A 107 8.36 -8.34 -3.20
C ALA A 107 7.55 -8.24 -4.50
N ILE A 108 8.23 -8.10 -5.65
CA ILE A 108 7.59 -8.08 -6.98
C ILE A 108 6.86 -9.40 -7.26
N GLU A 109 7.51 -10.54 -6.99
CA GLU A 109 6.91 -11.88 -7.18
C GLU A 109 5.62 -12.01 -6.36
N LEU A 110 5.63 -11.62 -5.08
CA LEU A 110 4.44 -11.66 -4.23
C LEU A 110 3.32 -10.73 -4.74
N ARG A 111 3.67 -9.49 -5.12
CA ARG A 111 2.70 -8.52 -5.64
C ARG A 111 1.99 -9.04 -6.91
N ARG A 112 2.75 -9.63 -7.84
CA ARG A 112 2.20 -10.22 -9.09
C ARG A 112 1.38 -11.48 -8.85
N VAL A 113 1.73 -12.28 -7.85
CA VAL A 113 0.90 -13.46 -7.53
C VAL A 113 -0.44 -13.00 -6.92
N LEU A 114 -0.43 -11.97 -6.07
CA LEU A 114 -1.63 -11.39 -5.46
C LEU A 114 -2.54 -10.70 -6.48
N SER A 115 -1.99 -10.06 -7.52
CA SER A 115 -2.79 -9.37 -8.56
C SER A 115 -3.70 -10.31 -9.37
N ARG A 116 -3.35 -11.60 -9.43
CA ARG A 116 -4.14 -12.62 -10.16
C ARG A 116 -5.35 -13.14 -9.37
N VAL A 117 -5.43 -12.85 -8.07
CA VAL A 117 -6.51 -13.35 -7.20
C VAL A 117 -7.91 -13.12 -7.80
N PRO A 118 -8.27 -11.93 -8.31
CA PRO A 118 -9.59 -11.69 -8.89
C PRO A 118 -9.98 -12.63 -10.03
N GLU A 119 -9.04 -12.95 -10.93
CA GLU A 119 -9.32 -13.80 -12.10
C GLU A 119 -9.48 -15.27 -11.68
N GLU A 120 -8.59 -15.70 -10.80
CA GLU A 120 -8.48 -17.10 -10.39
C GLU A 120 -9.61 -17.51 -9.44
N MET A 121 -10.24 -16.56 -8.73
CA MET A 121 -11.31 -16.84 -7.76
C MET A 121 -12.56 -17.50 -8.36
N SER A 122 -12.77 -17.37 -9.67
CA SER A 122 -13.88 -17.99 -10.39
C SER A 122 -13.70 -19.51 -10.56
N ASP A 123 -12.46 -20.00 -10.63
CA ASP A 123 -12.12 -21.42 -10.69
C ASP A 123 -11.47 -21.85 -9.37
N ARG A 124 -12.20 -22.68 -8.61
CA ARG A 124 -11.72 -23.20 -7.33
C ARG A 124 -10.37 -23.91 -7.43
N HIS A 125 -10.10 -24.66 -8.50
CA HIS A 125 -8.84 -25.38 -8.64
C HIS A 125 -7.68 -24.40 -8.86
N ALA A 126 -7.84 -23.50 -9.82
CA ALA A 126 -6.85 -22.48 -10.12
C ALA A 126 -6.61 -21.51 -8.94
N PHE A 127 -7.67 -21.18 -8.19
CA PHE A 127 -7.57 -20.39 -6.97
C PHE A 127 -6.74 -21.10 -5.89
N LEU A 128 -6.94 -22.40 -5.67
CA LEU A 128 -6.17 -23.16 -4.68
C LEU A 128 -4.68 -23.23 -5.05
N GLU A 129 -4.36 -23.37 -6.35
CA GLU A 129 -2.97 -23.29 -6.82
C GLU A 129 -2.39 -21.89 -6.59
N THR A 130 -3.16 -20.84 -6.85
CA THR A 130 -2.76 -19.45 -6.56
C THR A 130 -2.50 -19.23 -5.07
N ILE A 131 -3.33 -19.78 -4.17
CA ILE A 131 -3.10 -19.72 -2.72
C ILE A 131 -1.78 -20.39 -2.33
N LYS A 132 -1.45 -21.55 -2.91
CA LYS A 132 -0.17 -22.23 -2.68
C LYS A 132 1.01 -21.38 -3.14
N LEU A 133 0.89 -20.74 -4.31
CA LEU A 133 1.89 -19.82 -4.82
C LEU A 133 2.07 -18.61 -3.89
N ILE A 134 0.98 -18.00 -3.42
CA ILE A 134 1.03 -16.88 -2.45
C ILE A 134 1.78 -17.31 -1.18
N ALA A 135 1.44 -18.47 -0.61
CA ALA A 135 2.10 -18.98 0.59
C ALA A 135 3.61 -19.20 0.37
N SER A 136 3.99 -19.75 -0.80
CA SER A 136 5.39 -19.90 -1.19
C SER A 136 6.11 -18.56 -1.32
N SER A 137 5.50 -17.57 -1.99
CA SER A 137 6.07 -16.23 -2.17
C SER A 137 6.21 -15.47 -0.86
N ILE A 138 5.23 -15.58 0.06
CA ILE A 138 5.32 -15.01 1.41
C ILE A 138 6.51 -15.60 2.16
N LYS A 139 6.68 -16.93 2.14
CA LYS A 139 7.81 -17.60 2.79
C LYS A 139 9.15 -17.10 2.25
N LYS A 140 9.31 -17.05 0.93
CA LYS A 140 10.53 -16.57 0.27
C LYS A 140 10.82 -15.10 0.59
N LEU A 141 9.78 -14.25 0.64
CA LEU A 141 9.95 -12.85 1.02
C LEU A 141 10.40 -12.71 2.48
N LEU A 142 9.85 -13.50 3.40
CA LEU A 142 10.29 -13.52 4.80
C LEU A 142 11.74 -13.99 4.94
N GLU A 143 12.17 -14.98 4.15
CA GLU A 143 13.57 -15.42 4.09
C GLU A 143 14.49 -14.30 3.61
N ALA A 144 14.10 -13.55 2.57
CA ALA A 144 14.86 -12.39 2.09
C ALA A 144 14.92 -11.25 3.13
N ILE A 145 13.82 -10.95 3.83
CA ILE A 145 13.82 -9.97 4.94
C ILE A 145 14.80 -10.39 6.03
N ASN A 146 14.85 -11.68 6.39
CA ASN A 146 15.80 -12.19 7.38
C ASN A 146 17.26 -12.13 6.90
N ALA A 147 17.51 -12.23 5.59
CA ALA A 147 18.84 -12.03 5.02
C ALA A 147 19.25 -10.55 5.14
N VAL A 148 18.35 -9.63 4.76
CA VAL A 148 18.57 -8.18 4.91
C VAL A 148 18.78 -7.79 6.38
N TYR A 149 18.00 -8.37 7.31
CA TYR A 149 18.15 -8.13 8.75
C TYR A 149 19.58 -8.40 9.27
N LYS A 150 20.31 -9.34 8.67
CA LYS A 150 21.69 -9.67 9.09
C LYS A 150 22.73 -8.66 8.62
N ILE A 151 22.47 -7.97 7.52
CA ILE A 151 23.41 -7.03 6.89
C ILE A 151 23.11 -5.57 7.24
N VAL A 152 21.88 -5.27 7.70
CA VAL A 152 21.53 -3.91 8.14
C VAL A 152 22.28 -3.52 9.41
N PRO A 153 22.66 -2.24 9.55
CA PRO A 153 23.20 -1.69 10.77
C PRO A 153 22.32 -1.98 12.01
N PRO A 154 22.90 -2.19 13.21
CA PRO A 154 22.13 -2.52 14.42
C PRO A 154 21.05 -1.51 14.80
N ASN A 155 21.22 -0.23 14.47
CA ASN A 155 20.22 0.83 14.70
C ASN A 155 18.99 0.70 13.79
N ALA A 156 19.13 0.10 12.60
CA ALA A 156 18.03 -0.12 11.66
C ALA A 156 17.29 -1.46 11.90
N GLN A 157 17.89 -2.41 12.63
CA GLN A 157 17.29 -3.72 12.93
C GLN A 157 15.90 -3.66 13.59
N PRO A 158 15.64 -2.79 14.58
CA PRO A 158 14.30 -2.68 15.18
C PRO A 158 13.22 -2.28 14.18
N ALA A 159 13.53 -1.39 13.24
CA ALA A 159 12.61 -0.97 12.19
C ALA A 159 12.29 -2.13 11.24
N VAL A 160 13.30 -2.91 10.84
CA VAL A 160 13.12 -4.11 10.01
C VAL A 160 12.24 -5.14 10.70
N GLU A 161 12.47 -5.41 11.98
CA GLU A 161 11.66 -6.35 12.75
C GLU A 161 10.22 -5.85 12.94
N LYS A 162 10.01 -4.55 13.12
CA LYS A 162 8.67 -3.97 13.17
C LYS A 162 7.90 -4.22 11.86
N ARG A 163 8.48 -3.85 10.71
CA ARG A 163 7.85 -4.04 9.38
C ARG A 163 7.58 -5.51 9.10
N LYS A 164 8.51 -6.40 9.46
CA LYS A 164 8.34 -7.86 9.36
C LYS A 164 7.15 -8.35 10.19
N ARG A 165 6.99 -7.89 11.44
CA ARG A 165 5.85 -8.29 12.31
C ARG A 165 4.53 -7.81 11.74
N GLU A 166 4.47 -6.58 11.24
CA GLU A 166 3.30 -6.01 10.56
C GLU A 166 2.94 -6.84 9.32
N PHE A 167 3.91 -7.14 8.46
CA PHE A 167 3.69 -8.00 7.30
C PHE A 167 3.16 -9.40 7.68
N VAL A 168 3.73 -10.04 8.70
CA VAL A 168 3.23 -11.34 9.21
C VAL A 168 1.80 -11.23 9.74
N HIS A 169 1.46 -10.12 10.40
CA HIS A 169 0.09 -9.88 10.88
C HIS A 169 -0.90 -9.82 9.70
N TYR A 170 -0.61 -9.05 8.66
CA TYR A 170 -1.48 -8.93 7.48
C TYR A 170 -1.54 -10.23 6.65
N SER A 171 -0.45 -10.99 6.55
CA SER A 171 -0.43 -12.32 5.95
C SER A 171 -1.38 -13.30 6.66
N LYS A 172 -1.40 -13.27 8.01
CA LYS A 172 -2.34 -14.06 8.81
C LYS A 172 -3.79 -13.60 8.62
N ARG A 173 -4.02 -12.28 8.57
CA ARG A 173 -5.35 -11.71 8.29
C ARG A 173 -5.87 -12.20 6.94
N PHE A 174 -5.08 -12.07 5.87
CA PHE A 174 -5.41 -12.58 4.54
C PHE A 174 -5.76 -14.08 4.57
N SER A 175 -4.95 -14.90 5.24
CA SER A 175 -5.22 -16.34 5.40
C SER A 175 -6.54 -16.62 6.12
N ASN A 176 -6.91 -15.83 7.12
CA ASN A 176 -8.20 -15.97 7.82
C ASN A 176 -9.36 -15.52 6.93
N THR A 177 -9.19 -14.44 6.16
CA THR A 177 -10.18 -13.99 5.18
C THR A 177 -10.45 -15.05 4.12
N LEU A 178 -9.43 -15.74 3.61
CA LEU A 178 -9.60 -16.87 2.70
C LEU A 178 -10.44 -18.00 3.32
N LYS A 179 -10.21 -18.33 4.60
CA LYS A 179 -11.02 -19.35 5.30
C LYS A 179 -12.48 -18.96 5.39
N THR A 180 -12.77 -17.69 5.65
CA THR A 180 -14.13 -17.15 5.68
C THR A 180 -14.75 -17.13 4.28
N TYR A 181 -13.97 -16.75 3.26
CA TYR A 181 -14.42 -16.75 1.86
C TYR A 181 -14.92 -18.12 1.39
N PHE A 182 -14.22 -19.21 1.74
CA PHE A 182 -14.68 -20.55 1.37
C PHE A 182 -16.04 -20.95 1.98
N LYS A 183 -16.51 -20.23 3.00
CA LYS A 183 -17.83 -20.39 3.62
C LYS A 183 -18.86 -19.42 3.03
N ASP A 184 -18.49 -18.14 2.96
CA ASP A 184 -19.43 -17.04 2.78
C ASP A 184 -19.42 -16.47 1.36
N GLN A 185 -18.46 -16.87 0.53
CA GLN A 185 -18.25 -16.45 -0.87
C GLN A 185 -18.13 -14.92 -1.06
N ASN A 186 -17.79 -14.18 0.00
CA ASN A 186 -17.58 -12.73 -0.09
C ASN A 186 -16.22 -12.39 -0.72
N ALA A 187 -16.21 -12.19 -2.03
CA ALA A 187 -14.98 -11.93 -2.77
C ALA A 187 -14.33 -10.58 -2.43
N ASN A 188 -15.13 -9.57 -2.07
CA ASN A 188 -14.65 -8.22 -1.81
C ASN A 188 -13.66 -8.17 -0.64
N GLU A 189 -13.96 -8.90 0.44
CA GLU A 189 -13.06 -9.00 1.60
C GLU A 189 -11.70 -9.62 1.25
N VAL A 190 -11.69 -10.59 0.32
CA VAL A 190 -10.44 -11.17 -0.18
C VAL A 190 -9.62 -10.11 -0.92
N SER A 191 -10.27 -9.31 -1.79
CA SER A 191 -9.60 -8.22 -2.50
C SER A 191 -9.07 -7.14 -1.55
N VAL A 192 -9.85 -6.73 -0.54
CA VAL A 192 -9.42 -5.78 0.50
C VAL A 192 -8.19 -6.29 1.23
N SER A 193 -8.23 -7.52 1.73
CA SER A 193 -7.12 -8.09 2.50
C SER A 193 -5.87 -8.36 1.64
N ALA A 194 -6.04 -8.68 0.35
CA ALA A 194 -4.93 -8.80 -0.60
C ALA A 194 -4.26 -7.44 -0.87
N ASN A 195 -5.03 -6.38 -1.14
CA ASN A 195 -4.47 -5.03 -1.33
C ASN A 195 -3.72 -4.53 -0.10
N GLN A 196 -4.24 -4.80 1.10
CA GLN A 196 -3.53 -4.49 2.34
C GLN A 196 -2.19 -5.22 2.44
N LEU A 197 -2.15 -6.49 2.03
CA LEU A 197 -0.91 -7.27 2.01
C LEU A 197 0.09 -6.72 0.99
N VAL A 198 -0.35 -6.34 -0.22
CA VAL A 198 0.48 -5.67 -1.22
C VAL A 198 1.06 -4.36 -0.68
N PHE A 199 0.22 -3.56 -0.01
CA PHE A 199 0.68 -2.33 0.63
C PHE A 199 1.78 -2.61 1.66
N GLN A 200 1.60 -3.62 2.52
CA GLN A 200 2.64 -4.02 3.47
C GLN A 200 3.92 -4.50 2.81
N THR A 201 3.83 -5.19 1.67
CA THR A 201 5.00 -5.58 0.86
C THR A 201 5.79 -4.35 0.38
N THR A 202 5.09 -3.28 0.00
CA THR A 202 5.73 -2.02 -0.41
C THR A 202 6.41 -1.34 0.79
N MET A 203 5.74 -1.37 1.93
CA MET A 203 6.23 -0.80 3.19
C MET A 203 7.44 -1.53 3.80
N ILE A 204 7.79 -2.73 3.33
CA ILE A 204 9.00 -3.43 3.77
C ILE A 204 10.28 -2.77 3.22
N ASN A 205 10.19 -2.05 2.10
CA ASN A 205 11.35 -1.45 1.42
C ASN A 205 11.78 -0.12 2.06
N PHE A 206 12.18 -0.17 3.33
CA PHE A 206 13.10 0.68 4.13
C PHE A 206 13.28 2.19 3.87
N SER A 207 12.48 2.83 3.03
CA SER A 207 12.77 4.14 2.44
C SER A 207 12.72 5.28 3.47
N ASP A 208 11.89 5.16 4.50
CA ASP A 208 11.68 6.27 5.44
C ASP A 208 12.40 6.11 6.78
N ASP A 209 12.62 4.87 7.26
CA ASP A 209 13.08 4.64 8.64
C ASP A 209 14.61 4.47 8.77
N VAL A 210 15.33 4.13 7.69
CA VAL A 210 16.78 3.85 7.75
C VAL A 210 17.62 5.12 7.64
N TYR A 211 17.09 6.19 7.03
CA TYR A 211 17.79 7.47 6.88
C TYR A 211 17.45 8.51 7.95
N ALA A 212 16.42 8.27 8.77
CA ALA A 212 16.01 9.22 9.82
C ALA A 212 16.95 9.25 11.05
N LEU A 213 18.04 8.48 11.06
CA LEU A 213 18.94 8.36 12.22
C LEU A 213 20.33 9.02 12.02
N ASP A 214 20.57 9.70 10.91
CA ASP A 214 21.86 10.38 10.64
C ASP A 214 21.71 11.89 10.36
N SER A 215 20.57 12.48 10.72
CA SER A 215 20.33 13.92 10.62
C SER A 215 19.88 14.43 11.97
N SER A 216 20.74 15.21 12.61
CA SER A 216 20.43 16.04 13.77
C SER A 216 19.39 17.11 13.40
N ASP A 217 18.16 16.69 13.14
CA ASP A 217 16.97 17.54 13.01
C ASP A 217 15.74 16.69 13.40
N ASP A 218 15.77 16.27 14.67
CA ASP A 218 14.61 15.87 15.44
C ASP A 218 13.60 17.04 15.47
N PHE A 219 12.67 17.15 14.50
CA PHE A 219 11.43 17.91 14.74
C PHE A 219 10.22 17.61 13.85
N TYR A 220 10.30 16.81 12.78
CA TYR A 220 9.18 16.77 11.81
C TYR A 220 8.20 15.58 11.89
N TYR A 221 8.48 14.52 12.66
CA TYR A 221 7.55 13.36 12.74
C TYR A 221 6.89 13.13 14.12
N SER A 222 7.25 13.90 15.14
CA SER A 222 6.59 13.86 16.46
C SER A 222 5.33 14.76 16.55
N GLN A 223 5.25 15.81 15.73
CA GLN A 223 4.21 16.84 15.86
C GLN A 223 2.85 16.47 15.22
N TYR A 224 2.82 15.57 14.24
CA TYR A 224 1.58 15.15 13.58
C TYR A 224 0.78 14.11 14.38
N TRP A 225 1.45 13.27 15.17
CA TRP A 225 0.77 12.26 16.00
C TRP A 225 0.26 12.81 17.34
N LEU A 226 0.93 13.80 17.94
CA LEU A 226 0.42 14.42 19.18
C LEU A 226 -0.84 15.29 18.94
N ASN A 227 -0.92 16.02 17.82
CA ASN A 227 -2.08 16.86 17.53
C ASN A 227 -3.33 16.05 17.16
N CYS A 228 -3.18 14.91 16.48
CA CYS A 228 -4.28 14.00 16.18
C CYS A 228 -4.78 13.25 17.43
N ALA A 229 -3.88 12.90 18.36
CA ALA A 229 -4.25 12.28 19.63
C ALA A 229 -4.95 13.28 20.60
N LEU A 230 -4.51 14.54 20.67
CA LEU A 230 -5.12 15.57 21.52
C LEU A 230 -6.51 16.04 21.04
N LEU A 231 -6.78 16.01 19.74
CA LEU A 231 -8.10 16.33 19.18
C LEU A 231 -9.12 15.19 19.40
N LEU A 232 -8.66 13.94 19.47
CA LEU A 232 -9.51 12.78 19.75
C LEU A 232 -9.82 12.59 21.25
N VAL A 233 -8.91 13.01 22.14
CA VAL A 233 -9.16 12.97 23.60
C VAL A 233 -10.09 14.11 24.06
N ASN A 234 -10.14 15.24 23.34
CA ASN A 234 -11.03 16.35 23.70
C ASN A 234 -12.44 16.29 23.08
N SER A 235 -12.66 15.45 22.06
CA SER A 235 -14.00 15.29 21.44
C SER A 235 -14.89 14.25 22.13
N THR A 236 -14.37 13.47 23.09
CA THR A 236 -15.16 12.51 23.87
C THR A 236 -15.71 13.08 25.19
N LYS A 237 -15.47 14.37 25.50
CA LYS A 237 -16.04 15.05 26.68
C LYS A 237 -17.27 15.93 26.39
N LYS A 238 -17.71 16.04 25.14
CA LYS A 238 -18.93 16.77 24.77
C LYS A 238 -19.80 15.86 23.90
N LEU A 239 -20.55 14.96 24.53
CA LEU A 239 -21.91 14.56 24.14
C LEU A 239 -22.44 13.50 25.10
N GLY A 240 -23.29 13.97 26.03
CA GLY A 240 -24.35 13.16 26.62
C GLY A 240 -24.09 12.60 28.02
N LYS A 241 -24.57 13.34 29.04
CA LYS A 241 -25.67 12.84 29.86
C LYS A 241 -26.31 13.95 30.69
N TYR A 242 -27.56 14.25 30.33
CA TYR A 242 -28.54 14.87 31.21
C TYR A 242 -28.73 13.97 32.45
N SER A 243 -28.34 14.53 33.61
CA SER A 243 -29.06 14.62 34.90
C SER A 243 -29.95 13.47 35.38
N ILE A 244 -29.62 12.86 36.54
CA ILE A 244 -30.55 12.47 37.63
C ILE A 244 -29.83 12.52 39.02
N PHE A 245 -30.00 13.65 39.76
CA PHE A 245 -30.15 13.84 41.24
C PHE A 245 -29.09 13.39 42.28
N PRO A 246 -29.08 13.96 43.53
CA PRO A 246 -27.89 14.57 44.14
C PRO A 246 -27.44 13.98 45.50
N CYS A 247 -26.35 14.55 46.02
CA CYS A 247 -25.77 14.38 47.36
C CYS A 247 -26.76 14.13 48.51
N LYS A 248 -26.39 13.20 49.40
CA LYS A 248 -25.80 13.54 50.71
C LYS A 248 -24.63 12.61 51.01
#